data_AF-A0A8H7R1W2-F1
#
_entry.id   AF-A0A8H7R1W2-F1
#
_cell.length_a   1.000
_cell.length_b   1.000
_cell.length_c   1.000
_cell.angle_alpha   90.00
_cell.angle_beta   90.00
_cell.angle_gamma   90.00
#
_symmetry.space_group_name_H-M   'P 1'
#
loop_
_entity.id
_entity.type
_entity.pdbx_description
1 polymer ?
#
loop_
_entity_poly.entity_id
_entity_poly.type
_entity_poly.pdbx_seq_one_letter_code
_entity_poly.pdbx_strand_id
1 'polypeptide(L)'
;METLPRASYGFFSDYTKSLRLWFKTGYKSELKGIQIEHVLNGATKEPISLNDYRLYVQKKEHSGENLEFHYWLQNYKRRFDALPADQKERSPPPTEKLVSNFSKTPDEKVNNSGQPFREEVNTTIEAFFNIESLKALNLPSHISDYTVYCSSQTTHPDVFEAAHEQIYTFMKERSVKQFIHYSVQNIRNGYVVFQLAYGAISFALIPMLLFNTYSMHMSRWSRAFLFMFVFFCCLGVLSAKSGFCILRSLFKVRQVPAYNISLADKQHPTKLVRLNRVEQQDLESNNKQVNINLTRVLEEEVIKYHRQMAFHIICTSLFAALAVAAIGVSITNENDPMPMPPN
;
A
#
# COMPACT_ATOMS: atom_id res chain seq x y z
N MET A 1 -10.86 -17.71 14.39
CA MET A 1 -9.63 -17.13 13.82
C MET A 1 -9.04 -18.15 12.88
N GLU A 2 -9.32 -18.05 11.59
CA GLU A 2 -8.56 -18.78 10.58
C GLU A 2 -7.11 -18.28 10.63
N THR A 3 -6.18 -19.19 10.92
CA THR A 3 -4.75 -18.85 10.91
C THR A 3 -4.33 -18.62 9.47
N LEU A 4 -3.71 -17.47 9.19
CA LEU A 4 -3.16 -17.14 7.86
C LEU A 4 -2.34 -18.33 7.33
N PRO A 5 -2.52 -18.72 6.06
CA PRO A 5 -1.71 -19.78 5.48
C PRO A 5 -0.22 -19.38 5.58
N ARG A 6 0.60 -20.25 6.18
CA ARG A 6 2.05 -20.04 6.27
C ARG A 6 2.63 -20.07 4.86
N ALA A 7 2.86 -18.92 4.27
CA ALA A 7 3.58 -18.84 3.01
C ALA A 7 5.04 -19.29 3.23
N SER A 8 5.51 -20.18 2.33
CA SER A 8 6.91 -20.59 2.29
C SER A 8 7.71 -19.60 1.46
N TYR A 9 8.72 -19.03 2.10
CA TYR A 9 9.61 -18.02 1.54
C TYR A 9 11.01 -18.60 1.47
N GLY A 10 11.50 -18.87 0.27
CA GLY A 10 12.82 -19.43 0.07
C GLY A 10 13.82 -18.34 -0.26
N PHE A 11 14.85 -18.20 0.56
CA PHE A 11 15.84 -17.13 0.46
C PHE A 11 16.60 -17.10 -0.88
N PHE A 12 16.97 -18.28 -1.38
CA PHE A 12 17.65 -18.44 -2.66
C PHE A 12 16.68 -18.74 -3.81
N SER A 13 15.64 -19.54 -3.57
CA SER A 13 14.68 -19.94 -4.61
C SER A 13 13.85 -18.77 -5.13
N ASP A 14 13.51 -17.81 -4.26
CA ASP A 14 12.76 -16.61 -4.66
C ASP A 14 13.69 -15.49 -5.19
N TYR A 15 15.02 -15.64 -5.15
CA TYR A 15 15.98 -14.57 -5.48
C TYR A 15 15.79 -14.02 -6.90
N THR A 16 15.77 -14.90 -7.91
CA THR A 16 15.66 -14.49 -9.32
C THR A 16 14.29 -13.89 -9.64
N LYS A 17 13.22 -14.41 -9.00
CA LYS A 17 11.85 -13.90 -9.14
C LYS A 17 11.70 -12.53 -8.47
N SER A 18 12.19 -12.39 -7.24
CA SER A 18 12.23 -11.14 -6.47
C SER A 18 13.00 -10.05 -7.21
N LEU A 19 14.18 -10.40 -7.71
CA LEU A 19 15.03 -9.50 -8.51
C LEU A 19 14.34 -9.09 -9.83
N ARG A 20 13.68 -10.02 -10.52
CA ARG A 20 12.93 -9.71 -11.74
C ARG A 20 11.75 -8.79 -11.47
N LEU A 21 10.96 -9.04 -10.42
CA LEU A 21 9.85 -8.18 -10.00
C LEU A 21 10.33 -6.77 -9.68
N TRP A 22 11.52 -6.65 -9.10
CA TRP A 22 12.17 -5.39 -8.80
C TRP A 22 12.49 -4.53 -10.02
N PHE A 23 12.83 -5.16 -11.15
CA PHE A 23 13.15 -4.47 -12.40
C PHE A 23 11.95 -4.34 -13.34
N LYS A 24 10.95 -5.21 -13.26
CA LYS A 24 9.80 -5.24 -14.18
C LYS A 24 8.52 -4.57 -13.66
N THR A 25 8.26 -4.57 -12.36
CA THR A 25 6.94 -4.19 -11.84
C THR A 25 7.02 -2.98 -10.91
N GLY A 26 6.17 -1.98 -11.15
CA GLY A 26 6.00 -0.81 -10.26
C GLY A 26 5.35 -1.17 -8.91
N TYR A 27 4.61 -2.29 -8.86
CA TYR A 27 3.94 -2.79 -7.66
C TYR A 27 4.77 -3.91 -7.04
N LYS A 28 5.27 -3.69 -5.81
CA LYS A 28 6.35 -4.51 -5.22
C LYS A 28 5.94 -5.45 -4.09
N SER A 29 4.67 -5.63 -3.76
CA SER A 29 4.33 -6.44 -2.58
C SER A 29 3.02 -7.20 -2.74
N GLU A 30 3.09 -8.35 -3.39
CA GLU A 30 2.21 -9.46 -3.04
C GLU A 30 2.87 -10.17 -1.86
N LEU A 31 2.47 -9.81 -0.63
CA LEU A 31 2.79 -10.64 0.53
C LEU A 31 2.05 -11.96 0.32
N LYS A 32 2.79 -13.05 0.05
CA LYS A 32 2.20 -14.37 -0.17
C LYS A 32 1.38 -14.71 1.08
N GLY A 33 0.08 -14.97 0.91
CA GLY A 33 -0.82 -15.35 2.00
C GLY A 33 -1.68 -14.22 2.59
N ILE A 34 -1.47 -12.95 2.21
CA ILE A 34 -2.34 -11.86 2.64
C ILE A 34 -3.31 -11.52 1.50
N GLN A 35 -4.59 -11.75 1.77
CA GLN A 35 -5.71 -11.39 0.89
C GLN A 35 -6.47 -10.21 1.48
N ILE A 36 -7.25 -9.52 0.64
CA ILE A 36 -8.10 -8.40 1.06
C ILE A 36 -8.99 -8.76 2.26
N GLU A 37 -9.54 -9.96 2.27
CA GLU A 37 -10.43 -10.45 3.34
C GLU A 37 -9.76 -10.44 4.71
N HIS A 38 -8.47 -10.78 4.77
CA HIS A 38 -7.72 -10.75 6.03
C HIS A 38 -7.55 -9.34 6.57
N VAL A 39 -7.39 -8.35 5.68
CA VAL A 39 -7.30 -6.93 6.05
C VAL A 39 -8.69 -6.42 6.47
N LEU A 40 -9.73 -6.74 5.71
CA LEU A 40 -11.11 -6.29 5.99
C LEU A 40 -11.67 -6.91 7.29
N ASN A 41 -11.36 -8.18 7.57
CA ASN A 41 -11.81 -8.87 8.78
C ASN A 41 -10.97 -8.51 10.03
N GLY A 42 -9.95 -7.67 9.90
CA GLY A 42 -9.08 -7.28 11.02
C GLY A 42 -8.18 -8.42 11.52
N ALA A 43 -7.89 -9.41 10.68
CA ALA A 43 -6.98 -10.52 11.03
C ALA A 43 -5.51 -10.08 11.00
N THR A 44 -5.19 -9.01 10.27
CA THR A 44 -3.85 -8.45 10.13
C THR A 44 -3.53 -7.38 11.18
N LYS A 45 -2.26 -7.25 11.51
CA LYS A 45 -1.73 -6.27 12.47
C LYS A 45 -0.98 -5.15 11.74
N GLU A 46 -0.55 -4.14 12.49
CA GLU A 46 0.28 -3.07 11.94
C GLU A 46 1.51 -3.65 11.21
N PRO A 47 1.96 -3.05 10.09
CA PRO A 47 1.48 -1.83 9.44
C PRO A 47 0.34 -2.04 8.42
N ILE A 48 -0.28 -3.23 8.38
CA ILE A 48 -1.30 -3.60 7.40
C ILE A 48 -2.65 -3.91 8.05
N SER A 49 -2.93 -3.26 9.19
CA SER A 49 -4.20 -3.46 9.92
C SER A 49 -5.40 -2.89 9.15
N LEU A 50 -6.61 -3.28 9.55
CA LEU A 50 -7.84 -2.66 9.03
C LEU A 50 -7.85 -1.14 9.23
N ASN A 51 -7.38 -0.68 10.40
CA ASN A 51 -7.32 0.74 10.69
C ASN A 51 -6.33 1.47 9.77
N ASP A 52 -5.15 0.89 9.55
CA ASP A 52 -4.17 1.44 8.60
C ASP A 52 -4.73 1.52 7.17
N TYR A 53 -5.49 0.50 6.74
CA TYR A 53 -6.12 0.49 5.43
C TYR A 53 -7.19 1.59 5.31
N ARG A 54 -8.06 1.72 6.31
CA ARG A 54 -9.08 2.79 6.35
C ARG A 54 -8.43 4.18 6.25
N LEU A 55 -7.37 4.42 7.01
CA LEU A 55 -6.63 5.69 6.98
C LEU A 55 -5.97 5.94 5.62
N TYR A 56 -5.37 4.91 5.04
CA TYR A 56 -4.76 4.98 3.71
C TYR A 56 -5.79 5.37 2.63
N VAL A 57 -6.91 4.66 2.58
CA VAL A 57 -7.97 4.88 1.59
C VAL A 57 -8.59 6.27 1.76
N GLN A 58 -8.81 6.73 2.98
CA GLN A 58 -9.42 8.04 3.24
C GLN A 58 -8.49 9.22 2.94
N LYS A 59 -7.19 9.11 3.25
CA LYS A 59 -6.27 10.27 3.26
C LYS A 59 -5.25 10.29 2.13
N LYS A 60 -4.97 9.14 1.53
CA LYS A 60 -3.96 9.03 0.47
C LYS A 60 -4.56 8.65 -0.86
N GLU A 61 -5.43 7.65 -0.88
CA GLU A 61 -6.10 7.25 -2.12
C GLU A 61 -7.34 8.09 -2.43
N HIS A 62 -7.97 8.65 -1.39
CA HIS A 62 -9.23 9.39 -1.47
C HIS A 62 -10.37 8.55 -2.05
N SER A 63 -10.43 7.26 -1.70
CA SER A 63 -11.46 6.32 -2.16
C SER A 63 -12.24 5.66 -1.02
N GLY A 64 -12.45 6.42 0.07
CA GLY A 64 -13.04 5.96 1.34
C GLY A 64 -14.48 5.46 1.20
N GLU A 65 -15.21 6.02 0.25
CA GLU A 65 -16.59 5.67 -0.12
C GLU A 65 -16.74 4.19 -0.49
N ASN A 66 -15.73 3.60 -1.15
CA ASN A 66 -15.73 2.19 -1.53
C ASN A 66 -15.79 1.27 -0.30
N LEU A 67 -15.01 1.62 0.74
CA LEU A 67 -14.96 0.86 1.98
C LEU A 67 -16.25 1.05 2.80
N GLU A 68 -16.77 2.27 2.84
CA GLU A 68 -18.05 2.58 3.51
C GLU A 68 -19.21 1.82 2.86
N PHE A 69 -19.32 1.83 1.53
CA PHE A 69 -20.35 1.12 0.78
C PHE A 69 -20.26 -0.39 0.99
N HIS A 70 -19.05 -0.96 1.00
CA HIS A 70 -18.83 -2.38 1.28
C HIS A 70 -19.40 -2.81 2.65
N TYR A 71 -19.07 -2.07 3.71
CA TYR A 71 -19.58 -2.38 5.05
C TYR A 71 -21.08 -2.09 5.20
N TRP A 72 -21.56 -1.03 4.56
CA TRP A 72 -22.99 -0.75 4.50
C TRP A 72 -23.75 -1.93 3.89
N LEU A 73 -23.35 -2.41 2.70
CA LEU A 73 -24.04 -3.51 2.03
C LEU A 73 -23.99 -4.82 2.83
N GLN A 74 -22.85 -5.14 3.46
CA GLN A 74 -22.76 -6.31 4.34
C GLN A 74 -23.73 -6.23 5.54
N ASN A 75 -23.82 -5.06 6.17
CA ASN A 75 -24.75 -4.84 7.27
C ASN A 75 -26.21 -4.81 6.80
N TYR A 76 -26.45 -4.29 5.61
CA TYR A 76 -27.76 -4.26 4.96
C TYR A 76 -28.26 -5.67 4.66
N LYS A 77 -27.44 -6.50 3.99
CA LYS A 77 -27.73 -7.93 3.73
C LYS A 77 -28.07 -8.67 5.02
N ARG A 78 -27.25 -8.53 6.06
CA ARG A 78 -27.51 -9.19 7.35
C ARG A 78 -28.86 -8.79 7.96
N ARG A 79 -29.23 -7.51 7.90
CA ARG A 79 -30.51 -7.03 8.42
C ARG A 79 -31.68 -7.45 7.55
N PHE A 80 -31.52 -7.43 6.23
CA PHE A 80 -32.52 -7.92 5.28
C PHE A 80 -32.77 -9.42 5.46
N ASP A 81 -31.71 -10.22 5.62
CA ASP A 81 -31.79 -11.66 5.86
C ASP A 81 -32.45 -12.01 7.20
N ALA A 82 -32.35 -11.12 8.19
CA ALA A 82 -33.02 -11.27 9.48
C ALA A 82 -34.52 -10.91 9.45
N LEU A 83 -35.04 -10.34 8.34
CA LEU A 83 -36.45 -9.99 8.22
C LEU A 83 -37.37 -11.22 8.15
N PRO A 84 -38.61 -11.09 8.66
CA PRO A 84 -39.69 -12.05 8.41
C PRO A 84 -39.96 -12.28 6.91
N ALA A 85 -40.42 -13.48 6.55
CA ALA A 85 -40.65 -13.86 5.15
C ALA A 85 -41.70 -12.96 4.44
N ASP A 86 -42.75 -12.56 5.15
CA ASP A 86 -43.80 -11.66 4.65
C ASP A 86 -43.27 -10.26 4.29
N GLN A 87 -42.20 -9.81 4.95
CA GLN A 87 -41.56 -8.53 4.63
C GLN A 87 -40.57 -8.66 3.47
N LYS A 88 -39.87 -9.81 3.37
CA LYS A 88 -38.97 -10.10 2.24
C LYS A 88 -39.74 -10.23 0.92
N GLU A 89 -40.92 -10.84 0.94
CA GLU A 89 -41.78 -10.99 -0.24
C GLU A 89 -42.21 -9.64 -0.84
N ARG A 90 -42.23 -8.56 -0.05
CA ARG A 90 -42.53 -7.20 -0.53
C ARG A 90 -41.39 -6.58 -1.35
N SER A 91 -40.20 -7.13 -1.25
CA SER A 91 -38.99 -6.69 -1.97
C SER A 91 -38.47 -7.84 -2.83
N PRO A 92 -39.12 -8.15 -3.96
CA PRO A 92 -38.70 -9.22 -4.84
C PRO A 92 -37.31 -8.93 -5.45
N PRO A 93 -36.55 -9.97 -5.83
CA PRO A 93 -35.27 -9.79 -6.51
C PRO A 93 -35.45 -9.01 -7.83
N PRO A 94 -34.40 -8.32 -8.31
CA PRO A 94 -34.49 -7.51 -9.52
C PRO A 94 -34.82 -8.37 -10.75
N THR A 95 -35.91 -8.04 -11.44
CA THR A 95 -36.34 -8.72 -12.67
C THR A 95 -35.43 -8.42 -13.85
N GLU A 96 -34.89 -7.20 -13.89
CA GLU A 96 -34.08 -6.71 -14.98
C GLU A 96 -32.63 -7.20 -14.84
N LYS A 97 -32.03 -7.62 -15.96
CA LYS A 97 -30.63 -8.05 -15.99
C LYS A 97 -29.71 -6.89 -16.38
N LEU A 98 -28.55 -6.82 -15.75
CA LEU A 98 -27.52 -5.86 -16.12
C LEU A 98 -27.02 -6.14 -17.55
N VAL A 99 -27.06 -5.11 -18.39
CA VAL A 99 -26.54 -5.12 -19.77
C VAL A 99 -25.64 -3.90 -19.99
N SER A 100 -24.69 -3.98 -20.93
CA SER A 100 -23.66 -2.94 -21.12
C SER A 100 -24.21 -1.56 -21.52
N ASN A 101 -25.38 -1.51 -22.15
CA ASN A 101 -26.02 -0.28 -22.63
C ASN A 101 -27.32 0.00 -21.86
N PHE A 102 -27.34 -0.30 -20.56
CA PHE A 102 -28.52 -0.06 -19.74
C PHE A 102 -28.85 1.43 -19.69
N SER A 103 -30.03 1.79 -20.17
CA SER A 103 -30.55 3.17 -20.11
C SER A 103 -32.06 3.11 -19.98
N LYS A 104 -32.52 2.96 -18.73
CA LYS A 104 -33.93 3.09 -18.37
C LYS A 104 -34.04 4.10 -17.25
N THR A 105 -35.01 5.01 -17.38
CA THR A 105 -35.34 5.96 -16.32
C THR A 105 -36.34 5.33 -15.35
N PRO A 106 -36.29 5.67 -14.05
CA PRO A 106 -37.29 5.22 -13.09
C PRO A 106 -38.71 5.60 -13.53
N ASP A 107 -39.66 4.67 -13.39
CA ASP A 107 -41.07 4.94 -13.68
C ASP A 107 -41.71 5.75 -12.55
N GLU A 108 -42.37 6.86 -12.89
CA GLU A 108 -42.97 7.80 -11.92
C GLU A 108 -44.13 7.22 -11.10
N LYS A 109 -44.65 6.03 -11.46
CA LYS A 109 -45.90 5.45 -10.93
C LYS A 109 -45.74 4.27 -9.98
N VAL A 110 -44.52 3.88 -9.59
CA VAL A 110 -44.33 2.71 -8.71
C VAL A 110 -44.55 3.09 -7.25
N ASN A 111 -45.70 2.71 -6.68
CA ASN A 111 -46.00 2.91 -5.26
C ASN A 111 -45.29 1.86 -4.40
N ASN A 112 -44.20 2.26 -3.73
CA ASN A 112 -43.30 1.37 -2.98
C ASN A 112 -43.34 1.57 -1.46
N SER A 113 -44.36 2.23 -0.91
CA SER A 113 -44.43 2.62 0.51
C SER A 113 -44.51 1.43 1.49
N GLY A 114 -44.65 0.19 1.03
CA GLY A 114 -44.73 -1.02 1.86
C GLY A 114 -43.43 -1.80 2.01
N GLN A 115 -42.34 -1.40 1.34
CA GLN A 115 -41.07 -2.12 1.31
C GLN A 115 -40.22 -1.85 2.56
N PRO A 116 -39.57 -2.88 3.16
CA PRO A 116 -38.64 -2.68 4.26
C PRO A 116 -37.43 -1.85 3.84
N PHE A 117 -36.93 -1.02 4.76
CA PHE A 117 -35.71 -0.20 4.61
C PHE A 117 -35.71 0.76 3.42
N ARG A 118 -36.88 1.19 2.92
CA ARG A 118 -36.95 2.05 1.72
C ARG A 118 -36.27 3.40 1.91
N GLU A 119 -36.44 4.03 3.07
CA GLU A 119 -35.79 5.31 3.39
C GLU A 119 -34.27 5.18 3.36
N GLU A 120 -33.74 4.11 3.95
CA GLU A 120 -32.29 3.86 3.96
C GLU A 120 -31.73 3.63 2.55
N VAL A 121 -32.45 2.89 1.71
CA VAL A 121 -32.08 2.68 0.30
C VAL A 121 -32.05 4.02 -0.44
N ASN A 122 -33.08 4.86 -0.30
CA ASN A 122 -33.11 6.17 -0.94
C ASN A 122 -31.95 7.06 -0.49
N THR A 123 -31.67 7.14 0.82
CA THR A 123 -30.52 7.88 1.35
C THR A 123 -29.19 7.33 0.84
N THR A 124 -29.07 6.01 0.69
CA THR A 124 -27.86 5.38 0.16
C THR A 124 -27.66 5.70 -1.33
N ILE A 125 -28.72 5.70 -2.12
CA ILE A 125 -28.68 6.09 -3.53
C ILE A 125 -28.25 7.56 -3.66
N GLU A 126 -28.82 8.46 -2.86
CA GLU A 126 -28.43 9.86 -2.82
C GLU A 126 -26.97 10.04 -2.37
N ALA A 127 -26.51 9.25 -1.40
CA ALA A 127 -25.15 9.36 -0.89
C ALA A 127 -24.09 8.80 -1.85
N PHE A 128 -24.33 7.65 -2.49
CA PHE A 128 -23.30 6.91 -3.23
C PHE A 128 -23.46 6.89 -4.74
N PHE A 129 -24.66 7.13 -5.28
CA PHE A 129 -24.93 7.02 -6.72
C PHE A 129 -25.31 8.38 -7.36
N ASN A 130 -25.58 9.40 -6.55
CA ASN A 130 -25.74 10.76 -7.05
C ASN A 130 -24.38 11.36 -7.45
N ILE A 131 -24.30 11.87 -8.68
CA ILE A 131 -23.10 12.49 -9.25
C ILE A 131 -22.64 13.72 -8.44
N GLU A 132 -23.57 14.44 -7.81
CA GLU A 132 -23.25 15.64 -7.00
C GLU A 132 -22.78 15.31 -5.58
N SER A 133 -22.88 14.05 -5.15
CA SER A 133 -22.49 13.66 -3.80
C SER A 133 -20.97 13.60 -3.64
N LEU A 134 -20.49 14.05 -2.47
CA LEU A 134 -19.08 13.90 -2.07
C LEU A 134 -18.65 12.44 -1.89
N LYS A 135 -19.62 11.51 -1.75
CA LYS A 135 -19.39 10.07 -1.58
C LYS A 135 -19.80 9.27 -2.82
N ALA A 136 -19.95 9.92 -3.97
CA ALA A 136 -20.28 9.26 -5.23
C ALA A 136 -19.25 8.18 -5.57
N LEU A 137 -19.73 6.96 -5.82
CA LEU A 137 -18.91 5.82 -6.20
C LEU A 137 -18.41 5.98 -7.64
N ASN A 138 -17.15 5.64 -7.87
CA ASN A 138 -16.57 5.65 -9.21
C ASN A 138 -16.96 4.36 -9.97
N LEU A 139 -18.17 4.34 -10.52
CA LEU A 139 -18.75 3.21 -11.24
C LEU A 139 -18.99 3.54 -12.73
N PRO A 140 -18.95 2.54 -13.62
CA PRO A 140 -19.43 2.72 -15.00
C PRO A 140 -20.91 3.14 -15.04
N SER A 141 -21.27 4.02 -15.99
CA SER A 141 -22.63 4.56 -16.12
C SER A 141 -23.70 3.48 -16.11
N HIS A 142 -23.57 2.44 -16.94
CA HIS A 142 -24.55 1.37 -17.04
C HIS A 142 -24.84 0.64 -15.71
N ILE A 143 -23.86 0.55 -14.79
CA ILE A 143 -24.03 -0.09 -13.48
C ILE A 143 -24.70 0.88 -12.51
N SER A 144 -24.30 2.15 -12.52
CA SER A 144 -24.93 3.20 -11.73
C SER A 144 -26.39 3.35 -12.11
N ASP A 145 -26.68 3.50 -13.40
CA ASP A 145 -28.03 3.66 -13.97
C ASP A 145 -28.91 2.44 -13.68
N TYR A 146 -28.36 1.22 -13.81
CA TYR A 146 -29.03 -0.02 -13.43
C TYR A 146 -29.39 -0.06 -11.95
N THR A 147 -28.44 0.29 -11.07
CA THR A 147 -28.64 0.24 -9.61
C THR A 147 -29.68 1.27 -9.18
N VAL A 148 -29.63 2.49 -9.73
CA VAL A 148 -30.62 3.56 -9.48
C VAL A 148 -32.01 3.14 -9.98
N TYR A 149 -32.10 2.55 -11.17
CA TYR A 149 -33.36 2.05 -11.72
C TYR A 149 -33.95 0.92 -10.86
N CYS A 150 -33.17 -0.12 -10.57
CA CYS A 150 -33.68 -1.28 -9.83
C CYS A 150 -33.99 -0.94 -8.36
N SER A 151 -33.21 -0.06 -7.72
CA SER A 151 -33.49 0.40 -6.35
C SER A 151 -34.77 1.23 -6.26
N SER A 152 -35.19 1.87 -7.37
CA SER A 152 -36.48 2.53 -7.44
C SER A 152 -37.65 1.55 -7.34
N GLN A 153 -37.47 0.28 -7.75
CA GLN A 153 -38.52 -0.74 -7.79
C GLN A 153 -38.52 -1.69 -6.60
N THR A 154 -37.33 -2.07 -6.10
CA THR A 154 -37.19 -3.05 -5.03
C THR A 154 -36.07 -2.66 -4.06
N THR A 155 -36.24 -3.00 -2.78
CA THR A 155 -35.20 -2.89 -1.77
C THR A 155 -34.41 -4.19 -1.57
N HIS A 156 -34.50 -5.14 -2.51
CA HIS A 156 -33.72 -6.37 -2.40
C HIS A 156 -32.20 -6.10 -2.48
N PRO A 157 -31.35 -6.70 -1.62
CA PRO A 157 -29.91 -6.42 -1.59
C PRO A 157 -29.18 -6.77 -2.90
N ASP A 158 -29.70 -7.72 -3.68
CA ASP A 158 -29.13 -8.13 -4.99
C ASP A 158 -29.03 -6.99 -6.00
N VAL A 159 -29.84 -5.94 -5.84
CA VAL A 159 -29.76 -4.73 -6.68
C VAL A 159 -28.35 -4.11 -6.65
N PHE A 160 -27.68 -4.20 -5.50
CA PHE A 160 -26.37 -3.60 -5.27
C PHE A 160 -25.20 -4.55 -5.60
N GLU A 161 -25.48 -5.80 -5.97
CA GLU A 161 -24.45 -6.83 -6.15
C GLU A 161 -23.45 -6.44 -7.25
N ALA A 162 -23.94 -5.97 -8.39
CA ALA A 162 -23.08 -5.58 -9.50
C ALA A 162 -22.17 -4.39 -9.14
N ALA A 163 -22.70 -3.39 -8.43
CA ALA A 163 -21.93 -2.25 -7.95
C ALA A 163 -20.86 -2.70 -6.93
N HIS A 164 -21.25 -3.58 -6.00
CA HIS A 164 -20.34 -4.14 -5.01
C HIS A 164 -19.23 -4.98 -5.63
N GLU A 165 -19.52 -5.80 -6.64
CA GLU A 165 -18.53 -6.62 -7.33
C GLU A 165 -17.43 -5.75 -7.97
N GLN A 166 -17.81 -4.65 -8.62
CA GLN A 166 -16.86 -3.69 -9.21
C GLN A 166 -15.98 -3.05 -8.14
N ILE A 167 -16.58 -2.57 -7.05
CA ILE A 167 -15.88 -1.90 -5.96
C ILE A 167 -14.97 -2.87 -5.22
N TYR A 168 -15.45 -4.08 -4.95
CA TYR A 168 -14.68 -5.13 -4.31
C TYR A 168 -13.48 -5.54 -5.18
N THR A 169 -13.69 -5.69 -6.49
CA THR A 169 -12.62 -5.96 -7.46
C THR A 169 -11.61 -4.83 -7.49
N PHE A 170 -12.04 -3.57 -7.50
CA PHE A 170 -11.16 -2.41 -7.42
C PHE A 170 -10.33 -2.41 -6.12
N MET A 171 -10.98 -2.61 -4.98
CA MET A 171 -10.29 -2.68 -3.68
C MET A 171 -9.27 -3.81 -3.66
N LYS A 172 -9.64 -5.01 -4.14
CA LYS A 172 -8.80 -6.21 -4.15
C LYS A 172 -7.61 -6.08 -5.08
N GLU A 173 -7.82 -5.62 -6.32
CA GLU A 173 -6.80 -5.64 -7.36
C GLU A 173 -5.91 -4.39 -7.37
N ARG A 174 -6.41 -3.25 -6.88
CA ARG A 174 -5.72 -1.96 -6.94
C ARG A 174 -5.42 -1.41 -5.55
N SER A 175 -6.47 -1.09 -4.78
CA SER A 175 -6.32 -0.35 -3.52
C SER A 175 -5.45 -1.11 -2.51
N VAL A 176 -5.78 -2.38 -2.23
CA VAL A 176 -5.04 -3.19 -1.25
C VAL A 176 -3.60 -3.45 -1.69
N LYS A 177 -3.34 -3.71 -2.98
CA LYS A 177 -1.97 -3.91 -3.47
C LYS A 177 -1.13 -2.64 -3.29
N GLN A 178 -1.71 -1.47 -3.56
CA GLN A 178 -1.04 -0.19 -3.37
C GLN A 178 -0.88 0.17 -1.89
N PHE A 179 -1.89 -0.12 -1.07
CA PHE A 179 -1.83 -0.01 0.37
C PHE A 179 -0.67 -0.84 0.92
N ILE A 180 -0.60 -2.14 0.63
CA ILE A 180 0.49 -3.01 1.09
C ILE A 180 1.83 -2.47 0.61
N HIS A 181 1.94 -1.97 -0.63
CA HIS A 181 3.17 -1.40 -1.14
C HIS A 181 3.71 -0.25 -0.26
N TYR A 182 2.85 0.70 0.10
CA TYR A 182 3.24 1.80 0.99
C TYR A 182 3.36 1.37 2.45
N SER A 183 2.53 0.42 2.87
CA SER A 183 2.53 -0.14 4.21
C SER A 183 3.69 -1.08 4.45
N VAL A 184 4.47 -1.49 3.46
CA VAL A 184 5.69 -2.29 3.68
C VAL A 184 6.97 -1.46 3.64
N GLN A 185 6.93 -0.27 3.03
CA GLN A 185 8.06 0.67 3.03
C GLN A 185 8.43 1.09 4.45
N ASN A 186 9.72 1.15 4.75
CA ASN A 186 10.21 1.55 6.07
C ASN A 186 10.77 2.98 6.10
N ILE A 187 10.85 3.63 4.94
CA ILE A 187 11.34 5.00 4.79
C ILE A 187 10.32 5.90 4.07
N ARG A 188 10.36 7.19 4.37
CA ARG A 188 9.62 8.25 3.66
C ARG A 188 10.37 8.74 2.41
N ASN A 189 9.65 9.39 1.50
CA ASN A 189 10.19 9.94 0.24
C ASN A 189 11.42 10.85 0.44
N GLY A 190 11.46 11.69 1.47
CA GLY A 190 12.61 12.59 1.71
C GLY A 190 13.93 11.82 1.95
N TYR A 191 13.87 10.69 2.64
CA TYR A 191 15.05 9.85 2.83
C TYR A 191 15.38 8.98 1.60
N VAL A 192 14.38 8.67 0.76
CA VAL A 192 14.64 8.05 -0.55
C VAL A 192 15.51 8.97 -1.40
N VAL A 193 15.20 10.27 -1.42
CA VAL A 193 16.03 11.30 -2.09
C VAL A 193 17.44 11.32 -1.49
N PHE A 194 17.58 11.30 -0.17
CA PHE A 194 18.88 11.23 0.50
C PHE A 194 19.70 9.99 0.08
N GLN A 195 19.06 8.81 0.00
CA GLN A 195 19.73 7.58 -0.44
C GLN A 195 20.15 7.63 -1.92
N LEU A 196 19.32 8.24 -2.79
CA LEU A 196 19.69 8.46 -4.19
C LEU A 196 20.85 9.45 -4.32
N ALA A 197 20.85 10.54 -3.56
CA ALA A 197 21.94 11.51 -3.57
C ALA A 197 23.25 10.87 -3.12
N TYR A 198 23.23 10.10 -2.03
CA TYR A 198 24.39 9.33 -1.58
C TYR A 198 24.87 8.32 -2.63
N GLY A 199 23.94 7.62 -3.28
CA GLY A 199 24.25 6.70 -4.38
C GLY A 199 24.90 7.42 -5.58
N ALA A 200 24.38 8.59 -5.96
CA ALA A 200 24.91 9.40 -7.05
C ALA A 200 26.31 9.95 -6.76
N ILE A 201 26.57 10.41 -5.53
CA ILE A 201 27.91 10.82 -5.08
C ILE A 201 28.87 9.64 -5.14
N SER A 202 28.47 8.48 -4.63
CA SER A 202 29.28 7.26 -4.68
C SER A 202 29.58 6.85 -6.12
N PHE A 203 28.60 6.97 -7.02
CA PHE A 203 28.78 6.72 -8.46
C PHE A 203 29.79 7.66 -9.11
N ALA A 204 29.74 8.97 -8.81
CA ALA A 204 30.66 9.96 -9.34
C ALA A 204 32.11 9.75 -8.87
N LEU A 205 32.30 9.19 -7.67
CA LEU A 205 33.64 8.89 -7.13
C LEU A 205 34.31 7.68 -7.79
N ILE A 206 33.55 6.78 -8.45
CA ILE A 206 34.10 5.60 -9.13
C ILE A 206 35.07 5.99 -10.28
N PRO A 207 34.66 6.77 -11.30
CA PRO A 207 35.57 7.17 -12.38
C PRO A 207 36.68 8.09 -11.89
N MET A 208 36.42 8.94 -10.89
CA MET A 208 37.43 9.80 -10.28
C MET A 208 38.54 8.96 -9.61
N LEU A 209 38.17 7.91 -8.87
CA LEU A 209 39.13 7.02 -8.21
C LEU A 209 39.91 6.19 -9.25
N LEU A 210 39.25 5.69 -10.29
CA LEU A 210 39.91 5.00 -11.40
C LEU A 210 40.94 5.92 -12.08
N PHE A 211 40.55 7.15 -12.42
CA PHE A 211 41.43 8.13 -13.06
C PHE A 211 42.62 8.47 -12.16
N ASN A 212 42.39 8.85 -10.91
CA ASN A 212 43.47 9.24 -10.00
C ASN A 212 44.45 8.09 -9.72
N THR A 213 43.95 6.87 -9.49
CA THR A 213 44.82 5.70 -9.26
C THR A 213 45.61 5.31 -10.51
N TYR A 214 45.04 5.55 -11.71
CA TYR A 214 45.74 5.32 -12.98
C TYR A 214 46.79 6.40 -13.26
N SER A 215 46.44 7.68 -13.20
CA SER A 215 47.33 8.81 -13.50
C SER A 215 48.48 8.96 -12.52
N MET A 216 48.28 8.60 -11.25
CA MET A 216 49.33 8.68 -10.22
C MET A 216 50.22 7.42 -10.14
N HIS A 217 50.10 6.49 -11.09
CA HIS A 217 50.85 5.22 -11.10
C HIS A 217 50.80 4.45 -9.77
N MET A 218 49.64 4.46 -9.09
CA MET A 218 49.47 3.73 -7.84
C MET A 218 49.41 2.21 -8.09
N SER A 219 49.73 1.42 -7.06
CA SER A 219 49.62 -0.05 -7.12
C SER A 219 48.22 -0.51 -7.54
N ARG A 220 48.14 -1.62 -8.29
CA ARG A 220 46.84 -2.19 -8.74
C ARG A 220 45.84 -2.43 -7.60
N TRP A 221 46.35 -2.73 -6.40
CA TRP A 221 45.53 -2.97 -5.21
C TRP A 221 44.82 -1.73 -4.68
N SER A 222 45.31 -0.52 -5.00
CA SER A 222 44.59 0.72 -4.68
C SER A 222 43.20 0.77 -5.32
N ARG A 223 43.00 0.09 -6.45
CA ARG A 223 41.71 -0.03 -7.15
C ARG A 223 40.72 -0.95 -6.42
N ALA A 224 41.16 -1.74 -5.44
CA ALA A 224 40.26 -2.54 -4.60
C ALA A 224 39.28 -1.65 -3.82
N PHE A 225 39.62 -0.39 -3.54
CA PHE A 225 38.69 0.59 -2.93
C PHE A 225 37.45 0.88 -3.77
N LEU A 226 37.45 0.57 -5.08
CA LEU A 226 36.23 0.61 -5.91
C LEU A 226 35.11 -0.26 -5.36
N PHE A 227 35.46 -1.36 -4.68
CA PHE A 227 34.49 -2.22 -4.00
C PHE A 227 33.59 -1.40 -3.08
N MET A 228 34.16 -0.54 -2.24
CA MET A 228 33.40 0.26 -1.26
C MET A 228 32.42 1.20 -1.97
N PHE A 229 32.89 1.97 -2.96
CA PHE A 229 32.06 2.94 -3.66
C PHE A 229 30.96 2.29 -4.49
N VAL A 230 31.26 1.18 -5.19
CA VAL A 230 30.26 0.42 -5.96
C VAL A 230 29.25 -0.23 -5.01
N PHE A 231 29.71 -0.84 -3.91
CA PHE A 231 28.84 -1.45 -2.92
C PHE A 231 27.84 -0.43 -2.36
N PHE A 232 28.32 0.73 -1.92
CA PHE A 232 27.48 1.79 -1.36
C PHE A 232 26.58 2.45 -2.41
N CYS A 233 27.05 2.61 -3.66
CA CYS A 233 26.24 3.07 -4.78
C CYS A 233 25.05 2.12 -5.03
N CYS A 234 25.33 0.83 -5.23
CA CYS A 234 24.28 -0.18 -5.43
C CYS A 234 23.35 -0.27 -4.23
N LEU A 235 23.89 -0.28 -3.02
CA LEU A 235 23.14 -0.32 -1.77
C LEU A 235 22.15 0.85 -1.70
N GLY A 236 22.60 2.08 -1.97
CA GLY A 236 21.79 3.29 -1.95
C GLY A 236 20.68 3.27 -3.00
N VAL A 237 21.00 2.97 -4.26
CA VAL A 237 20.04 2.95 -5.37
C VAL A 237 18.97 1.87 -5.17
N LEU A 238 19.38 0.67 -4.76
CA LEU A 238 18.47 -0.47 -4.52
C LEU A 238 17.58 -0.23 -3.30
N SER A 239 18.13 0.33 -2.23
CA SER A 239 17.37 0.75 -1.04
C SER A 239 16.35 1.84 -1.37
N ALA A 240 16.75 2.84 -2.15
CA ALA A 240 15.89 3.93 -2.57
C ALA A 240 14.73 3.45 -3.45
N LYS A 241 15.04 2.65 -4.48
CA LYS A 241 14.03 2.10 -5.41
C LYS A 241 13.02 1.19 -4.71
N SER A 242 13.36 0.65 -3.55
CA SER A 242 12.45 -0.19 -2.75
C SER A 242 11.72 0.55 -1.65
N GLY A 243 12.09 1.80 -1.36
CA GLY A 243 11.60 2.51 -0.17
C GLY A 243 11.97 1.78 1.12
N PHE A 244 13.13 1.10 1.11
CA PHE A 244 13.58 0.22 2.19
C PHE A 244 15.02 0.50 2.60
N CYS A 245 15.24 0.84 3.87
CA CYS A 245 16.54 1.05 4.48
C CYS A 245 16.90 -0.16 5.35
N ILE A 246 18.02 -0.81 5.03
CA ILE A 246 18.49 -1.99 5.77
C ILE A 246 18.78 -1.67 7.23
N LEU A 247 19.49 -0.57 7.53
CA LEU A 247 19.83 -0.20 8.91
C LEU A 247 18.58 -0.07 9.79
N ARG A 248 17.56 0.62 9.29
CA ARG A 248 16.28 0.78 10.00
C ARG A 248 15.58 -0.56 10.19
N SER A 249 15.60 -1.42 9.19
CA SER A 249 15.06 -2.78 9.31
C SER A 249 15.79 -3.62 10.36
N LEU A 250 17.12 -3.55 10.43
CA LEU A 250 17.92 -4.24 11.45
C LEU A 250 17.58 -3.77 12.86
N PHE A 251 17.40 -2.46 13.05
CA PHE A 251 16.94 -1.88 14.31
C PHE A 251 15.45 -2.11 14.59
N LYS A 252 14.72 -2.79 13.68
CA LYS A 252 13.26 -2.98 13.74
C LYS A 252 12.49 -1.65 13.87
N VAL A 253 13.04 -0.60 13.29
CA VAL A 253 12.45 0.74 13.27
C VAL A 253 11.85 0.97 11.89
N ARG A 254 10.62 1.48 11.88
CA ARG A 254 9.91 1.88 10.67
C ARG A 254 9.49 3.33 10.78
N GLN A 255 9.60 4.10 9.70
CA GLN A 255 8.95 5.40 9.64
C GLN A 255 7.46 5.22 9.36
N VAL A 256 6.63 5.80 10.23
CA VAL A 256 5.19 5.87 10.03
C VAL A 256 4.89 6.69 8.77
N PRO A 257 3.99 6.25 7.88
CA PRO A 257 3.60 7.01 6.70
C PRO A 257 3.03 8.38 7.05
N ALA A 258 3.24 9.38 6.18
CA ALA A 258 2.84 10.77 6.45
C ALA A 258 1.33 10.94 6.73
N TYR A 259 0.48 10.14 6.07
CA TYR A 259 -0.97 10.20 6.25
C TYR A 259 -1.40 9.79 7.68
N ASN A 260 -0.66 8.89 8.33
CA ASN A 260 -0.90 8.50 9.73
C ASN A 260 -0.44 9.60 10.72
N ILE A 261 0.65 10.32 10.43
CA ILE A 261 1.17 11.40 11.29
C ILE A 261 0.22 12.60 11.31
N SER A 262 -0.40 12.92 10.18
CA SER A 262 -1.34 14.05 10.07
C SER A 262 -2.53 13.97 11.04
N LEU A 263 -2.82 12.80 11.60
CA LEU A 263 -3.84 12.61 12.64
C LEU A 263 -3.33 13.03 14.03
N ALA A 264 -2.08 12.69 14.38
CA ALA A 264 -1.49 13.09 15.65
C ALA A 264 -1.31 14.61 15.72
N ASP A 265 -0.89 15.24 14.63
CA ASP A 265 -0.78 16.71 14.52
C ASP A 265 -2.16 17.40 14.54
N LYS A 266 -3.19 16.78 13.94
CA LYS A 266 -4.58 17.28 13.96
C LYS A 266 -5.36 16.93 15.23
N GLN A 267 -4.83 16.07 16.11
CA GLN A 267 -5.28 15.93 17.50
C GLN A 267 -4.59 16.92 18.45
N HIS A 268 -3.43 17.46 18.05
CA HIS A 268 -2.74 18.56 18.73
C HIS A 268 -2.81 19.96 18.06
N PRO A 269 -3.92 20.39 17.43
CA PRO A 269 -4.17 21.81 17.23
C PRO A 269 -4.82 22.31 18.52
N THR A 270 -4.21 23.30 19.12
CA THR A 270 -4.74 24.15 20.17
C THR A 270 -6.23 24.46 19.95
N LYS A 271 -7.16 23.68 20.54
CA LYS A 271 -8.54 24.04 20.93
C LYS A 271 -9.30 22.83 21.48
N LEU A 272 -9.51 22.84 22.80
CA LEU A 272 -10.66 22.18 23.42
C LEU A 272 -11.95 22.70 22.75
N VAL A 273 -12.57 21.87 21.92
CA VAL A 273 -13.99 21.98 21.61
C VAL A 273 -14.68 20.92 22.46
N ARG A 274 -15.70 21.34 23.22
CA ARG A 274 -16.42 20.57 24.24
C ARG A 274 -16.87 19.21 23.71
N LEU A 275 -16.11 18.16 24.00
CA LEU A 275 -16.54 16.77 23.94
C LEU A 275 -17.19 16.40 25.28
N ASN A 276 -18.25 15.60 25.22
CA ASN A 276 -18.99 15.17 26.40
C ASN A 276 -18.09 14.41 27.38
N ARG A 277 -18.37 14.54 28.67
CA ARG A 277 -17.55 14.00 29.79
C ARG A 277 -17.31 12.49 29.69
N VAL A 278 -18.21 11.75 29.02
CA VAL A 278 -18.11 10.31 28.78
C VAL A 278 -17.05 9.99 27.71
N GLU A 279 -17.05 10.72 26.58
CA GLU A 279 -15.99 10.60 25.57
C GLU A 279 -14.63 11.10 26.09
N GLN A 280 -14.62 12.08 27.00
CA GLN A 280 -13.38 12.52 27.65
C GLN A 280 -12.81 11.45 28.59
N GLN A 281 -13.64 10.67 29.28
CA GLN A 281 -13.16 9.56 30.12
C GLN A 281 -12.67 8.37 29.29
N ASP A 282 -13.32 8.07 28.16
CA ASP A 282 -12.84 7.06 27.21
C ASP A 282 -11.56 7.51 26.50
N LEU A 283 -11.40 8.80 26.23
CA LEU A 283 -10.18 9.37 25.66
C LEU A 283 -9.05 9.49 26.69
N GLU A 284 -9.31 9.85 27.96
CA GLU A 284 -8.28 9.97 29.01
C GLU A 284 -7.80 8.60 29.52
N SER A 285 -8.69 7.60 29.58
CA SER A 285 -8.29 6.23 29.87
C SER A 285 -7.46 5.63 28.73
N ASN A 286 -7.74 5.99 27.47
CA ASN A 286 -6.91 5.62 26.31
C ASN A 286 -5.65 6.49 26.13
N ASN A 287 -5.64 7.76 26.55
CA ASN A 287 -4.52 8.68 26.34
C ASN A 287 -3.35 8.46 27.31
N LYS A 288 -3.56 7.79 28.44
CA LYS A 288 -2.46 7.46 29.36
C LYS A 288 -1.55 6.34 28.84
N GLN A 289 -1.81 5.83 27.63
CA GLN A 289 -1.01 4.78 26.99
C GLN A 289 -0.68 5.03 25.51
N VAL A 290 -0.78 6.26 24.99
CA VAL A 290 -0.21 6.61 23.67
C VAL A 290 1.24 7.05 23.83
N ASN A 291 2.01 6.24 24.55
CA ASN A 291 3.43 6.14 24.25
C ASN A 291 3.46 5.36 22.95
N ILE A 292 3.42 6.04 21.79
CA ILE A 292 3.42 5.41 20.47
C ILE A 292 4.64 4.51 20.46
N ASN A 293 4.43 3.23 20.75
CA ASN A 293 5.47 2.25 20.77
C ASN A 293 5.73 1.98 19.30
N LEU A 294 6.57 2.82 18.67
CA LEU A 294 7.00 2.78 17.26
C LEU A 294 7.64 1.42 16.84
N THR A 295 7.57 0.40 17.69
CA THR A 295 8.27 -0.87 17.63
C THR A 295 7.42 -2.12 17.88
N ARG A 296 6.12 -2.07 18.19
CA ARG A 296 5.34 -3.31 18.41
C ARG A 296 3.90 -3.11 17.93
N VAL A 297 3.48 -3.68 16.80
CA VAL A 297 3.55 -5.10 16.43
C VAL A 297 3.74 -5.19 14.93
N LEU A 298 4.85 -5.76 14.43
CA LEU A 298 4.97 -6.07 13.01
C LEU A 298 4.26 -7.39 12.72
N GLU A 299 3.31 -7.34 11.80
CA GLU A 299 2.85 -8.52 11.07
C GLU A 299 4.05 -9.41 10.69
N GLU A 300 4.00 -10.70 11.05
CA GLU A 300 5.14 -11.61 10.90
C GLU A 300 5.58 -11.73 9.43
N GLU A 301 4.62 -11.68 8.52
CA GLU A 301 4.82 -11.71 7.07
C GLU A 301 5.61 -10.49 6.57
N VAL A 302 5.39 -9.31 7.15
CA VAL A 302 6.13 -8.10 6.81
C VAL A 302 7.59 -8.21 7.29
N ILE A 303 7.84 -8.82 8.46
CA ILE A 303 9.20 -9.05 8.97
C ILE A 303 9.96 -10.02 8.05
N LYS A 304 9.32 -11.14 7.67
CA LYS A 304 9.93 -12.12 6.75
C LYS A 304 10.30 -11.47 5.43
N TYR A 305 9.38 -10.69 4.86
CA TYR A 305 9.62 -9.92 3.65
C TYR A 305 10.78 -8.94 3.81
N HIS A 306 10.86 -8.19 4.92
CA HIS A 306 11.97 -7.27 5.18
C HIS A 306 13.33 -7.98 5.26
N ARG A 307 13.40 -9.17 5.87
CA ARG A 307 14.64 -9.96 5.93
C ARG A 307 15.09 -10.43 4.57
N GLN A 308 14.15 -10.95 3.76
CA GLN A 308 14.45 -11.32 2.37
C GLN A 308 14.91 -10.10 1.59
N MET A 309 14.26 -8.95 1.79
CA MET A 309 14.61 -7.72 1.11
C MET A 309 16.02 -7.26 1.42
N ALA A 310 16.37 -7.23 2.71
CA ALA A 310 17.70 -6.87 3.15
C ALA A 310 18.75 -7.80 2.52
N PHE A 311 18.49 -9.11 2.50
CA PHE A 311 19.39 -10.06 1.87
C PHE A 311 19.55 -9.83 0.37
N HIS A 312 18.45 -9.66 -0.38
CA HIS A 312 18.53 -9.44 -1.83
C HIS A 312 19.33 -8.18 -2.15
N ILE A 313 19.10 -7.08 -1.42
CA ILE A 313 19.85 -5.84 -1.61
C ILE A 313 21.34 -6.04 -1.29
N ILE A 314 21.66 -6.68 -0.16
CA ILE A 314 23.06 -6.90 0.23
C ILE A 314 23.77 -7.79 -0.78
N CYS A 315 23.19 -8.92 -1.16
CA CYS A 315 23.82 -9.86 -2.10
C CYS A 315 24.00 -9.28 -3.51
N THR A 316 23.02 -8.54 -4.01
CA THR A 316 23.15 -7.86 -5.30
C THR A 316 24.24 -6.79 -5.27
N SER A 317 24.29 -5.97 -4.22
CA SER A 317 25.34 -4.95 -4.05
C SER A 317 26.72 -5.58 -3.88
N LEU A 318 26.86 -6.67 -3.12
CA LEU A 318 28.12 -7.40 -2.97
C LEU A 318 28.58 -7.97 -4.30
N PHE A 319 27.70 -8.63 -5.05
CA PHE A 319 28.04 -9.22 -6.34
C PHE A 319 28.52 -8.16 -7.34
N ALA A 320 27.78 -7.04 -7.45
CA ALA A 320 28.16 -5.94 -8.33
C ALA A 320 29.50 -5.31 -7.91
N ALA A 321 29.72 -5.11 -6.62
CA ALA A 321 30.95 -4.56 -6.08
C ALA A 321 32.16 -5.46 -6.33
N LEU A 322 32.03 -6.77 -6.12
CA LEU A 322 33.08 -7.75 -6.39
C LEU A 322 33.43 -7.79 -7.88
N ALA A 323 32.43 -7.79 -8.77
CA ALA A 323 32.65 -7.80 -10.21
C ALA A 323 33.41 -6.55 -10.68
N VAL A 324 32.97 -5.36 -10.27
CA VAL A 324 33.63 -4.10 -10.68
C VAL A 324 35.02 -3.96 -10.06
N ALA A 325 35.20 -4.37 -8.80
CA ALA A 325 36.53 -4.34 -8.16
C ALA A 325 37.50 -5.31 -8.85
N ALA A 326 37.05 -6.52 -9.23
CA ALA A 326 37.87 -7.46 -9.97
C ALA A 326 38.30 -6.91 -11.34
N ILE A 327 37.37 -6.27 -12.07
CA ILE A 327 37.68 -5.58 -13.32
C ILE A 327 38.68 -4.44 -13.08
N GLY A 328 38.46 -3.61 -12.06
CA GLY A 328 39.34 -2.50 -11.73
C GLY A 328 40.76 -2.93 -11.38
N VAL A 329 40.94 -3.96 -10.56
CA VAL A 329 42.26 -4.51 -10.20
C VAL A 329 42.96 -5.17 -11.39
N SER A 330 42.20 -5.68 -12.37
CA SER A 330 42.75 -6.29 -13.59
C SER A 330 43.36 -5.26 -14.55
N ILE A 331 42.96 -3.99 -14.46
CA ILE A 331 43.60 -2.90 -15.22
C ILE A 331 44.97 -2.64 -14.59
N THR A 332 46.06 -2.77 -15.34
CA THR A 332 47.43 -2.55 -14.84
C THR A 332 48.12 -1.42 -15.59
N ASN A 333 48.79 -0.53 -14.85
CA ASN A 333 49.65 0.56 -15.35
C ASN A 333 51.08 0.44 -14.80
N GLU A 334 51.43 -0.73 -14.23
CA GLU A 334 52.74 -0.99 -13.62
C GLU A 334 53.87 -1.03 -14.67
N ASN A 335 53.51 -1.30 -15.94
CA ASN A 335 54.45 -1.36 -17.06
C ASN A 335 54.46 -0.07 -17.90
N ASP A 336 53.64 0.92 -17.55
CA ASP A 336 53.54 2.17 -18.31
C ASP A 336 54.70 3.10 -17.92
N PRO A 337 55.37 3.78 -18.87
CA PRO A 337 56.45 4.70 -18.57
C PRO A 337 55.94 5.89 -17.72
N MET A 338 56.69 6.25 -16.69
CA MET A 338 56.36 7.37 -15.81
C MET A 338 56.34 8.69 -16.58
N PRO A 339 55.40 9.61 -16.30
CA PRO A 339 55.39 10.93 -16.92
C PRO A 339 56.69 11.68 -16.56
N MET A 340 57.33 12.28 -17.57
CA MET A 340 58.54 13.08 -17.36
C MET A 340 58.20 14.31 -16.48
N PRO A 341 59.12 14.73 -15.59
CA PRO A 341 58.90 15.93 -14.79
C PRO A 341 58.72 17.16 -15.69
N PRO A 342 57.85 18.13 -15.31
CA PRO A 342 57.71 19.36 -16.06
C PRO A 342 59.05 20.13 -16.05
N ASN A 343 59.53 20.50 -17.24
CA ASN A 343 60.74 21.29 -17.46
C ASN A 343 60.62 22.71 -16.89
#